data_AF-A0A7G9L7C8-F1
#
_entry.id   AF-A0A7G9L7C8-F1
#
_cell.length_a   1.000
_cell.length_b   1.000
_cell.length_c   1.000
_cell.angle_alpha   90.00
_cell.angle_beta   90.00
_cell.angle_gamma   90.00
#
_symmetry.space_group_name_H-M   'P 1'
#
loop_
_entity.id
_entity.type
_entity.pdbx_description
1 polymer ?
#
loop_
_entity_poly.entity_id
_entity_poly.type
_entity_poly.pdbx_seq_one_letter_code
_entity_poly.pdbx_strand_id
1 'polypeptide(L)'
;MSKAEKENLDLDKFKKEIADQLLPFIVNDLYKNGEINENELNDKKTVYEKTLKHFVNNNDFEIETLIDHRNSILKTAKEYEKSNFDLSNTLYATFIEHTLNYIIQSACYNSEIDRKTTTEIIRNVNIGGKSTWLIKLLGLRPINKKHIKTILKTSELRNAYIHYKWKPDKPKEKDENEHLKNVKEMIKYLRTYETKVEFEGKKNIINKTINSK
;
A
#
# COMPACT_ATOMS: atom_id res chain seq x y z
N MET A 1 8.78 10.48 -42.69
CA MET A 1 7.64 10.42 -41.76
C MET A 1 6.90 11.74 -41.79
N SER A 2 5.65 11.72 -42.26
CA SER A 2 4.76 12.88 -42.21
C SER A 2 4.44 13.28 -40.76
N LYS A 3 3.96 14.51 -40.54
CA LYS A 3 3.54 14.97 -39.20
C LYS A 3 2.47 14.05 -38.58
N ALA A 4 1.55 13.55 -39.41
CA ALA A 4 0.51 12.59 -39.01
C ALA A 4 1.09 11.21 -38.60
N GLU A 5 2.15 10.75 -39.26
CA GLU A 5 2.84 9.50 -38.88
C GLU A 5 3.61 9.64 -37.55
N LYS A 6 4.13 10.83 -37.24
CA LYS A 6 4.76 11.10 -35.92
C LYS A 6 3.71 11.23 -34.81
N GLU A 7 2.58 11.89 -35.06
CA GLU A 7 1.48 12.04 -34.10
C GLU A 7 0.80 10.70 -33.77
N ASN A 8 0.59 9.82 -34.76
CA ASN A 8 0.06 8.47 -34.51
C ASN A 8 1.01 7.58 -33.70
N LEU A 9 2.33 7.70 -33.92
CA LEU A 9 3.34 6.94 -33.18
C LEU A 9 3.35 7.31 -31.68
N ASP A 10 3.04 8.58 -31.37
CA ASP A 10 2.99 9.09 -30.00
C ASP A 10 1.73 8.61 -29.26
N LEU A 11 0.59 8.57 -29.96
CA LEU A 11 -0.68 8.10 -29.40
C LEU A 11 -0.67 6.59 -29.08
N ASP A 12 -0.15 5.76 -29.98
CA ASP A 12 -0.09 4.30 -29.74
C ASP A 12 0.90 3.95 -28.63
N LYS A 13 2.01 4.70 -28.54
CA LYS A 13 2.93 4.60 -27.42
C LYS A 13 2.27 4.99 -26.11
N PHE A 14 1.56 6.12 -26.06
CA PHE A 14 0.82 6.56 -24.88
C PHE A 14 -0.24 5.54 -24.43
N LYS A 15 -1.06 5.05 -25.37
CA LYS A 15 -2.07 4.00 -25.09
C LYS A 15 -1.44 2.77 -24.49
N LYS A 16 -0.30 2.33 -25.04
CA LYS A 16 0.44 1.19 -24.52
C LYS A 16 0.99 1.43 -23.13
N GLU A 17 1.60 2.59 -22.88
CA GLU A 17 2.12 2.94 -21.55
C GLU A 17 1.02 3.00 -20.49
N ILE A 18 -0.15 3.54 -20.84
CA ILE A 18 -1.32 3.51 -19.96
C ILE A 18 -1.81 2.08 -19.74
N ALA A 19 -1.94 1.28 -20.80
CA ALA A 19 -2.38 -0.10 -20.68
C ALA A 19 -1.43 -0.93 -19.79
N ASP A 20 -0.11 -0.80 -19.99
CA ASP A 20 0.91 -1.49 -19.19
C ASP A 20 0.84 -1.10 -17.70
N GLN A 21 0.41 0.14 -17.39
CA GLN A 21 0.21 0.60 -16.01
C GLN A 21 -1.13 0.15 -15.42
N LEU A 22 -2.22 0.20 -16.18
CA LEU A 22 -3.58 -0.06 -15.68
C LEU A 22 -3.91 -1.55 -15.63
N LEU A 23 -3.50 -2.34 -16.64
CA LEU A 23 -3.84 -3.75 -16.76
C LEU A 23 -3.51 -4.56 -15.49
N PRO A 24 -2.35 -4.39 -14.83
CA PRO A 24 -2.06 -5.14 -13.60
C PRO A 24 -3.06 -4.90 -12.47
N PHE A 25 -3.58 -3.67 -12.34
CA PHE A 25 -4.57 -3.37 -11.31
C PHE A 25 -5.90 -4.04 -11.60
N ILE A 26 -6.31 -4.04 -12.87
CA ILE A 26 -7.62 -4.58 -13.29
C ILE A 26 -7.60 -6.10 -13.25
N VAL A 27 -6.53 -6.72 -13.75
CA VAL A 27 -6.36 -8.18 -13.66
C VAL A 27 -6.31 -8.62 -12.19
N ASN A 28 -5.68 -7.83 -11.31
CA ASN A 28 -5.68 -8.13 -9.89
C ASN A 28 -7.08 -8.00 -9.27
N ASP A 29 -7.86 -7.00 -9.65
CA ASP A 29 -9.24 -6.83 -9.19
C ASP A 29 -10.14 -7.99 -9.64
N LEU A 30 -10.09 -8.34 -10.92
CA LEU A 30 -10.81 -9.50 -11.48
C LEU A 30 -10.40 -10.82 -10.82
N TYR A 31 -9.11 -10.98 -10.52
CA TYR A 31 -8.63 -12.16 -9.82
C TYR A 31 -9.16 -12.21 -8.37
N LYS A 32 -9.18 -11.08 -7.66
CA LYS A 32 -9.75 -10.98 -6.29
C LYS A 32 -11.24 -11.27 -6.25
N ASN A 33 -11.98 -10.78 -7.24
CA ASN A 33 -13.43 -10.97 -7.33
C ASN A 33 -13.80 -12.39 -7.79
N GLY A 34 -12.81 -13.26 -8.01
CA GLY A 34 -13.01 -14.63 -8.51
C GLY A 34 -13.43 -14.70 -9.98
N GLU A 35 -13.44 -13.56 -10.69
CA GLU A 35 -13.73 -13.52 -12.13
C GLU A 35 -12.61 -14.17 -12.94
N ILE A 36 -11.36 -14.11 -12.46
CA ILE A 36 -10.21 -14.84 -13.00
C ILE A 36 -9.70 -15.80 -11.93
N ASN A 37 -9.57 -17.08 -12.26
CA ASN A 37 -8.97 -18.06 -11.37
C ASN A 37 -7.47 -18.31 -11.68
N GLU A 38 -6.79 -19.08 -10.82
CA GLU A 38 -5.34 -19.32 -10.94
C GLU A 38 -4.92 -20.06 -12.21
N ASN A 39 -5.78 -20.95 -12.74
CA ASN A 39 -5.50 -21.64 -14.00
C ASN A 39 -5.56 -20.67 -15.18
N GLU A 40 -6.53 -19.76 -15.14
CA GLU A 40 -6.76 -18.73 -16.17
C GLU A 40 -5.69 -17.64 -16.15
N LEU A 41 -5.05 -17.36 -15.01
CA LEU A 41 -3.93 -16.39 -14.95
C LEU A 41 -2.78 -16.73 -15.88
N ASN A 42 -2.60 -17.99 -16.29
CA ASN A 42 -1.56 -18.38 -17.25
C ASN A 42 -2.03 -18.28 -18.72
N ASP A 43 -3.33 -18.11 -18.97
CA ASP A 43 -3.91 -17.94 -20.29
C ASP A 43 -4.18 -16.45 -20.57
N LYS A 44 -3.21 -15.81 -21.25
CA LYS A 44 -3.29 -14.40 -21.61
C LYS A 44 -4.56 -14.05 -22.39
N LYS A 45 -5.03 -14.94 -23.25
CA LYS A 45 -6.20 -14.66 -24.09
C LYS A 45 -7.44 -14.54 -23.21
N THR A 46 -7.63 -15.51 -22.31
CA THR A 46 -8.74 -15.50 -21.35
C THR A 46 -8.67 -14.29 -20.43
N VAL A 47 -7.49 -13.95 -19.88
CA VAL A 47 -7.30 -12.76 -19.04
C VAL A 47 -7.68 -11.48 -19.80
N TYR A 48 -7.23 -11.35 -21.05
CA TYR A 48 -7.51 -10.18 -21.87
C TYR A 48 -9.01 -10.06 -22.20
N GLU A 49 -9.65 -11.15 -22.60
CA GLU A 49 -11.09 -11.19 -22.90
C GLU A 49 -11.94 -10.82 -21.68
N LYS A 50 -11.61 -11.36 -20.51
CA LYS A 50 -12.30 -11.02 -19.25
C LYS A 50 -12.07 -9.57 -18.84
N THR A 51 -10.84 -9.06 -19.01
CA THR A 51 -10.50 -7.65 -18.74
C THR A 51 -11.27 -6.69 -19.64
N LEU A 52 -11.33 -6.98 -20.95
CA LEU A 52 -12.13 -6.19 -21.89
C LEU A 52 -13.63 -6.28 -21.58
N LYS A 53 -14.13 -7.47 -21.27
CA LYS A 53 -15.54 -7.67 -20.93
C LYS A 53 -15.93 -6.86 -19.70
N HIS A 54 -15.07 -6.81 -18.69
CA HIS A 54 -15.28 -5.98 -17.50
C HIS A 54 -15.41 -4.49 -17.86
N PHE A 55 -14.54 -3.98 -18.74
CA PHE A 55 -14.62 -2.60 -19.23
C PHE A 55 -15.86 -2.31 -20.08
N VAL A 56 -16.22 -3.21 -20.99
CA VAL A 56 -17.30 -2.98 -21.95
C VAL A 56 -18.66 -3.11 -21.29
N ASN A 57 -18.81 -4.03 -20.32
CA ASN A 57 -20.10 -4.29 -19.68
C ASN A 57 -20.37 -3.37 -18.50
N ASN A 58 -19.33 -2.89 -17.80
CA ASN A 58 -19.48 -1.90 -16.75
C ASN A 58 -19.33 -0.50 -17.37
N ASN A 59 -20.42 0.00 -17.96
CA ASN A 59 -20.50 1.35 -18.53
C ASN A 59 -20.20 2.48 -17.51
N ASP A 60 -20.18 2.17 -16.21
CA ASP A 60 -19.89 3.08 -15.11
C ASP A 60 -18.54 2.74 -14.45
N PHE A 61 -17.45 2.77 -15.22
CA PHE A 61 -16.10 2.70 -14.63
C PHE A 61 -15.78 4.03 -13.93
N GLU A 62 -16.14 4.16 -12.67
CA GLU A 62 -15.73 5.28 -11.84
C GLU A 62 -14.26 5.12 -11.43
N ILE A 63 -13.39 5.90 -12.07
CA ILE A 63 -12.00 6.04 -11.64
C ILE A 63 -11.95 6.94 -10.40
N GLU A 64 -12.11 6.37 -9.21
CA GLU A 64 -11.75 7.07 -7.97
C GLU A 64 -10.21 7.23 -7.94
N THR A 65 -9.74 8.45 -8.20
CA THR A 65 -8.30 8.77 -8.10
C THR A 65 -7.92 8.95 -6.63
N LEU A 66 -7.39 7.90 -6.00
CA LEU A 66 -6.79 8.01 -4.67
C LEU A 66 -5.35 8.53 -4.79
N ILE A 67 -5.11 9.77 -4.37
CA ILE A 67 -3.76 10.34 -4.35
C ILE A 67 -2.98 9.77 -3.16
N ASP A 68 -2.01 8.89 -3.44
CA ASP A 68 -1.13 8.31 -2.43
C ASP A 68 0.09 9.19 -2.11
N HIS A 69 0.04 9.87 -0.97
CA HIS A 69 1.14 10.71 -0.47
C HIS A 69 2.18 9.96 0.38
N ARG A 70 2.10 8.63 0.54
CA ARG A 70 3.04 7.89 1.41
C ARG A 70 4.49 8.04 0.97
N ASN A 71 4.76 8.07 -0.33
CA ASN A 71 6.12 8.25 -0.85
C ASN A 71 6.69 9.65 -0.60
N SER A 72 5.87 10.70 -0.71
CA SER A 72 6.31 12.06 -0.39
C SER A 72 6.56 12.20 1.12
N ILE A 73 5.65 11.69 1.96
CA ILE A 73 5.83 11.64 3.42
C ILE A 73 7.14 10.95 3.79
N LEU A 74 7.43 9.79 3.17
CA LEU A 74 8.65 9.04 3.45
C LEU A 74 9.92 9.78 3.01
N LYS A 75 9.86 10.49 1.88
CA LYS A 75 10.96 11.32 1.40
C LYS A 75 11.23 12.46 2.40
N THR A 76 10.20 13.20 2.77
CA THR A 76 10.31 14.31 3.74
C THR A 76 10.78 13.80 5.10
N ALA A 77 10.31 12.65 5.58
CA ALA A 77 10.77 12.05 6.83
C ALA A 77 12.30 11.86 6.84
N LYS A 78 12.88 11.39 5.72
CA LYS A 78 14.33 11.20 5.56
C LYS A 78 15.11 12.50 5.58
N GLU A 79 14.58 13.55 4.97
CA GLU A 79 15.22 14.88 4.93
C GLU A 79 15.40 15.47 6.34
N TYR A 80 14.48 15.16 7.27
CA TYR A 80 14.53 15.65 8.65
C TYR A 80 15.30 14.76 9.64
N GLU A 81 15.79 13.59 9.25
CA GLU A 81 16.42 12.63 10.20
C GLU A 81 17.58 13.23 11.01
N LYS A 82 18.38 14.10 10.38
CA LYS A 82 19.56 14.71 10.99
C LYS A 82 19.27 16.04 11.69
N SER A 83 18.26 16.77 11.22
CA SER A 83 17.98 18.14 11.65
C SER A 83 16.87 18.21 12.70
N ASN A 84 15.92 17.29 12.65
CA ASN A 84 14.78 17.24 13.56
C ASN A 84 14.23 15.81 13.69
N PHE A 85 14.78 15.05 14.64
CA PHE A 85 14.38 13.67 14.92
C PHE A 85 12.87 13.54 15.21
N ASP A 86 12.30 14.41 16.03
CA ASP A 86 10.89 14.33 16.41
C ASP A 86 9.94 14.52 15.21
N LEU A 87 10.26 15.49 14.33
CA LEU A 87 9.52 15.70 13.09
C LEU A 87 9.68 14.51 12.14
N SER A 88 10.90 14.01 11.97
CA SER A 88 11.19 12.82 11.17
C SER A 88 10.38 11.60 11.68
N ASN A 89 10.42 11.34 12.99
CA ASN A 89 9.67 10.26 13.63
C ASN A 89 8.16 10.44 13.49
N THR A 90 7.66 11.69 13.56
CA THR A 90 6.24 12.00 13.35
C THR A 90 5.81 11.64 11.93
N LEU A 91 6.57 12.03 10.92
CA LEU A 91 6.29 11.69 9.52
C LEU A 91 6.38 10.18 9.27
N TYR A 92 7.35 9.51 9.89
CA TYR A 92 7.41 8.05 9.88
C TYR A 92 6.17 7.39 10.52
N ALA A 93 5.69 7.92 11.66
CA ALA A 93 4.47 7.44 12.30
C ALA A 93 3.26 7.59 11.36
N THR A 94 3.12 8.73 10.69
CA THR A 94 2.06 8.98 9.71
C THR A 94 2.12 7.98 8.54
N PHE A 95 3.32 7.74 7.99
CA PHE A 95 3.51 6.74 6.93
C PHE A 95 3.05 5.34 7.37
N ILE A 96 3.43 4.93 8.59
CA ILE A 96 3.06 3.63 9.15
C ILE A 96 1.55 3.51 9.31
N GLU A 97 0.91 4.54 9.87
CA GLU A 97 -0.54 4.56 10.05
C GLU A 97 -1.28 4.46 8.72
N HIS A 98 -0.88 5.24 7.71
CA HIS A 98 -1.47 5.16 6.38
C HIS A 98 -1.29 3.77 5.74
N THR A 99 -0.10 3.17 5.92
CA THR A 99 0.17 1.83 5.38
C THR A 99 -0.69 0.76 6.06
N LEU A 100 -0.85 0.82 7.38
CA LEU A 100 -1.72 -0.10 8.10
C LEU A 100 -3.20 0.10 7.73
N ASN A 101 -3.64 1.35 7.60
CA ASN A 101 -5.01 1.67 7.17
C ASN A 101 -5.29 1.09 5.78
N TYR A 102 -4.34 1.21 4.84
CA TYR A 102 -4.46 0.60 3.50
C TYR A 102 -4.53 -0.93 3.57
N ILE A 103 -3.64 -1.58 4.32
CA ILE A 103 -3.66 -3.04 4.54
C ILE A 103 -5.03 -3.50 5.08
N ILE A 104 -5.55 -2.80 6.08
CA ILE A 104 -6.86 -3.09 6.70
C ILE A 104 -7.98 -2.89 5.69
N GLN A 105 -7.96 -1.79 4.95
CA GLN A 105 -8.94 -1.51 3.91
C GLN A 105 -8.97 -2.62 2.85
N SER A 106 -7.80 -3.04 2.35
CA SER A 106 -7.71 -4.15 1.39
C SER A 106 -8.23 -5.46 1.96
N ALA A 107 -7.93 -5.76 3.23
CA ALA A 107 -8.41 -6.99 3.87
C ALA A 107 -9.92 -6.97 4.15
N CYS A 108 -10.48 -5.81 4.55
CA CYS A 108 -11.92 -5.62 4.68
C CYS A 108 -12.62 -5.79 3.33
N TYR A 109 -12.07 -5.19 2.26
CA TYR A 109 -12.59 -5.35 0.91
C TYR A 109 -12.62 -6.83 0.46
N ASN A 110 -11.52 -7.55 0.65
CA ASN A 110 -11.44 -8.99 0.35
C ASN A 110 -12.38 -9.85 1.23
N SER A 111 -12.85 -9.31 2.36
CA SER A 111 -13.78 -9.99 3.27
C SER A 111 -15.22 -9.51 3.08
N GLU A 112 -15.51 -8.78 1.99
CA GLU A 112 -16.83 -8.22 1.66
C GLU A 112 -17.41 -7.32 2.76
N ILE A 113 -16.54 -6.69 3.56
CA ILE A 113 -16.96 -5.71 4.58
C ILE A 113 -17.23 -4.38 3.90
N ASP A 114 -18.42 -3.82 4.12
CA ASP A 114 -18.84 -2.59 3.47
C ASP A 114 -17.94 -1.38 3.80
N ARG A 115 -17.94 -0.37 2.91
CA ARG A 115 -17.08 0.82 3.01
C ARG A 115 -17.32 1.63 4.29
N LYS A 116 -18.56 1.71 4.77
CA LYS A 116 -18.92 2.47 5.99
C LYS A 116 -18.34 1.76 7.22
N THR A 117 -18.55 0.46 7.34
CA THR A 117 -17.97 -0.34 8.43
C THR A 117 -16.44 -0.31 8.40
N THR A 118 -15.84 -0.43 7.23
CA THR A 118 -14.38 -0.32 7.05
C THR A 118 -13.84 1.02 7.53
N THR A 119 -14.55 2.12 7.22
CA THR A 119 -14.18 3.48 7.66
C THR A 119 -14.24 3.59 9.19
N GLU A 120 -15.27 3.04 9.82
CA GLU A 120 -15.40 3.04 11.29
C GLU A 120 -14.32 2.20 11.97
N ILE A 121 -13.94 1.05 11.40
CA ILE A 121 -12.81 0.24 11.87
C ILE A 121 -11.52 1.07 11.84
N ILE A 122 -11.21 1.71 10.71
CA ILE A 122 -9.98 2.50 10.54
C ILE A 122 -9.95 3.70 11.50
N ARG A 123 -11.09 4.36 11.74
CA ARG A 123 -11.17 5.53 12.62
C ARG A 123 -11.03 5.17 14.11
N ASN A 124 -11.72 4.13 14.55
CA ASN A 124 -11.87 3.84 15.98
C ASN A 124 -10.77 2.91 16.52
N VAL A 125 -10.13 2.11 15.66
CA VAL A 125 -9.07 1.20 16.11
C VAL A 125 -7.73 1.95 16.18
N ASN A 126 -7.13 1.96 17.37
CA ASN A 126 -5.81 2.57 17.57
C ASN A 126 -4.68 1.79 16.87
N ILE A 127 -3.49 2.40 16.78
CA ILE A 127 -2.32 1.79 16.13
C ILE A 127 -1.95 0.40 16.67
N GLY A 128 -2.18 0.16 17.97
CA GLY A 128 -1.91 -1.11 18.61
C GLY A 128 -2.87 -2.18 18.11
N GLY A 129 -4.16 -1.89 18.05
CA GLY A 129 -5.16 -2.79 17.48
C GLY A 129 -4.90 -3.06 16.01
N LYS A 130 -4.63 -2.01 15.22
CA LYS A 130 -4.31 -2.07 13.79
C LYS A 130 -3.10 -2.94 13.46
N SER A 131 -2.15 -3.06 14.39
CA SER A 131 -0.91 -3.85 14.20
C SER A 131 -0.91 -5.21 14.90
N THR A 132 -1.99 -5.57 15.63
CA THR A 132 -2.04 -6.80 16.43
C THR A 132 -3.30 -7.62 16.17
N TRP A 133 -4.36 -7.44 16.97
CA TRP A 133 -5.55 -8.30 16.96
C TRP A 133 -6.40 -8.10 15.71
N LEU A 134 -6.50 -6.88 15.18
CA LEU A 134 -7.33 -6.61 14.01
C LEU A 134 -6.81 -7.35 12.77
N ILE A 135 -5.49 -7.39 12.59
CA ILE A 135 -4.82 -8.15 11.52
C ILE A 135 -5.24 -9.63 11.58
N LYS A 136 -5.26 -10.23 12.77
CA LYS A 136 -5.67 -11.63 12.94
C LYS A 136 -7.15 -11.83 12.69
N LEU A 137 -7.99 -10.89 13.14
CA LEU A 137 -9.45 -10.95 12.96
C LEU A 137 -9.83 -10.93 11.47
N LEU A 138 -9.09 -10.16 10.67
CA LEU A 138 -9.24 -10.10 9.21
C LEU A 138 -8.57 -11.27 8.46
N GLY A 139 -8.23 -12.36 9.16
CA GLY A 139 -7.63 -13.56 8.55
C GLY A 139 -6.20 -13.38 8.03
N LEU A 140 -5.55 -12.24 8.30
CA LEU A 140 -4.20 -11.99 7.82
C LEU A 140 -3.14 -12.62 8.74
N ARG A 141 -1.95 -12.86 8.18
CA ARG A 141 -0.80 -13.38 8.94
C ARG A 141 -0.35 -12.36 9.99
N PRO A 142 -0.04 -12.75 11.24
CA PRO A 142 0.42 -11.80 12.25
C PRO A 142 1.69 -11.03 11.82
N ILE A 143 1.73 -9.72 12.11
CA ILE A 143 2.94 -8.91 11.95
C ILE A 143 4.02 -9.43 12.90
N ASN A 144 5.28 -9.45 12.44
CA ASN A 144 6.39 -9.89 13.27
C ASN A 144 6.50 -9.03 14.55
N LYS A 145 6.64 -9.67 15.72
CA LYS A 145 6.74 -9.02 17.04
C LYS A 145 7.82 -7.93 17.10
N LYS A 146 8.97 -8.11 16.42
CA LYS A 146 10.03 -7.09 16.31
C LYS A 146 9.47 -5.80 15.69
N HIS A 147 8.75 -5.92 14.57
CA HIS A 147 8.18 -4.79 13.86
C HIS A 147 7.00 -4.16 14.61
N ILE A 148 6.17 -4.94 15.31
CA ILE A 148 5.13 -4.41 16.20
C ILE A 148 5.74 -3.50 17.26
N LYS A 149 6.83 -3.92 17.91
CA LYS A 149 7.51 -3.08 18.91
C LYS A 149 7.97 -1.75 18.31
N THR A 150 8.54 -1.77 17.11
CA THR A 150 8.94 -0.55 16.39
C THR A 150 7.74 0.35 16.07
N ILE A 151 6.64 -0.22 15.54
CA ILE A 151 5.40 0.52 15.24
C ILE A 151 4.87 1.25 16.49
N LEU A 152 4.74 0.50 17.58
CA LEU A 152 4.24 1.05 18.85
C LEU A 152 5.18 2.13 19.39
N LYS A 153 6.50 1.92 19.32
CA LYS A 153 7.46 2.90 19.80
C LYS A 153 7.43 4.19 18.98
N THR A 154 7.38 4.09 17.65
CA THR A 154 7.29 5.24 16.74
C THR A 154 6.03 6.05 17.01
N SER A 155 4.88 5.39 17.21
CA SER A 155 3.62 6.05 17.53
C SER A 155 3.63 6.71 18.92
N GLU A 156 4.20 6.04 19.93
CA GLU A 156 4.38 6.61 21.27
C GLU A 156 5.24 7.88 21.22
N LEU A 157 6.38 7.84 20.54
CA LEU A 157 7.28 9.00 20.39
C LEU A 157 6.58 10.16 19.70
N ARG A 158 5.81 9.90 18.63
CA ARG A 158 4.98 10.90 17.94
C ARG A 158 3.95 11.51 18.89
N ASN A 159 3.22 10.67 19.64
CA ASN A 159 2.21 11.17 20.58
C ASN A 159 2.84 12.00 21.69
N ALA A 160 4.01 11.61 22.20
CA ALA A 160 4.72 12.39 23.20
C ALA A 160 5.14 13.76 22.65
N TYR A 161 5.65 13.82 21.41
CA TYR A 161 6.02 15.07 20.75
C TYR A 161 4.81 15.98 20.47
N ILE A 162 3.78 15.45 19.81
CA ILE A 162 2.58 16.22 19.41
C ILE A 162 1.81 16.74 20.63
N HIS A 163 1.72 15.95 21.71
CA HIS A 163 1.00 16.34 22.91
C HIS A 163 1.88 17.03 23.96
N TYR A 164 3.10 17.45 23.59
CA TYR A 164 4.06 18.10 24.49
C TYR A 164 4.23 17.38 25.83
N LYS A 165 4.16 16.04 25.84
CA LYS A 165 4.33 15.27 27.08
C LYS A 165 5.75 15.48 27.56
N TRP A 166 5.90 16.04 28.76
CA TRP A 166 7.19 16.26 29.39
C TRP A 166 7.94 14.92 29.47
N LYS A 167 9.07 14.81 28.78
CA LYS A 167 9.99 13.68 28.93
C LYS A 167 11.06 14.12 29.94
N PRO A 168 11.19 13.44 31.08
CA PRO A 168 12.23 13.79 32.07
C PRO A 168 13.63 13.66 31.47
N ASP A 169 13.82 12.77 30.49
CA ASP A 169 15.07 12.59 29.76
C ASP A 169 14.84 12.65 28.25
N LYS A 170 15.61 13.50 27.56
CA LYS A 170 15.74 13.41 26.09
C LYS A 170 16.50 12.12 25.75
N PRO A 171 16.09 11.37 24.71
CA PRO A 171 16.85 10.22 24.25
C PRO A 171 18.28 10.65 23.91
N LYS A 172 19.26 9.77 24.12
CA LYS A 172 20.61 10.01 23.60
C LYS A 172 20.57 9.83 22.08
N GLU A 173 21.41 10.58 21.36
CA GLU A 173 21.52 10.49 19.89
C GLU A 173 21.74 9.05 19.38
N LYS A 174 22.45 8.22 20.15
CA LYS A 174 22.63 6.79 19.85
C LYS A 174 21.31 6.03 19.81
N ASP A 175 20.40 6.31 20.74
CA ASP A 175 19.09 5.64 20.83
C ASP A 175 18.18 6.08 19.68
N GLU A 176 18.27 7.34 19.26
CA GLU A 176 17.54 7.88 18.10
C GLU A 176 17.98 7.20 16.80
N ASN A 177 19.29 7.09 16.58
CA ASN A 177 19.86 6.44 15.40
C ASN A 177 19.48 4.96 15.31
N GLU A 178 19.52 4.24 16.44
CA GLU A 178 19.08 2.84 16.50
C GLU A 178 17.58 2.71 16.20
N HIS A 179 16.76 3.60 16.76
CA HIS A 179 15.33 3.62 16.47
C HIS A 179 15.04 3.89 14.99
N LEU A 180 15.68 4.89 14.37
CA LEU A 180 15.52 5.17 12.93
C LEU A 180 15.94 3.98 12.05
N LYS A 181 17.00 3.26 12.42
CA LYS A 181 17.39 2.02 11.74
C LYS A 181 16.27 0.97 11.80
N ASN A 182 15.72 0.75 12.99
CA ASN A 182 14.61 -0.19 13.19
C ASN A 182 13.36 0.22 12.39
N VAL A 183 13.04 1.52 12.34
CA VAL A 183 11.94 2.07 11.54
C VAL A 183 12.13 1.75 10.05
N LYS A 184 13.33 1.97 9.49
CA LYS A 184 13.63 1.69 8.08
C LYS A 184 13.49 0.21 7.75
N GLU A 185 13.97 -0.68 8.62
CA GLU A 185 13.79 -2.13 8.45
C GLU A 185 12.30 -2.52 8.48
N MET A 186 11.54 -1.95 9.41
CA MET A 186 10.11 -2.19 9.53
C MET A 186 9.33 -1.65 8.33
N ILE A 187 9.69 -0.50 7.75
CA ILE A 187 9.04 0.02 6.54
C ILE A 187 9.26 -0.90 5.34
N LYS A 188 10.47 -1.44 5.17
CA LYS A 188 10.73 -2.45 4.14
C LYS A 188 9.83 -3.67 4.33
N TYR A 189 9.74 -4.15 5.57
CA TYR A 189 8.85 -5.25 5.93
C TYR A 189 7.39 -4.94 5.63
N LEU A 190 6.87 -3.77 6.02
CA LEU A 190 5.48 -3.39 5.80
C LEU A 190 5.14 -3.32 4.32
N ARG A 191 6.03 -2.81 3.46
CA ARG A 191 5.82 -2.82 2.00
C ARG A 191 5.73 -4.23 1.44
N THR A 192 6.58 -5.15 1.90
CA THR A 192 6.50 -6.56 1.51
C THR A 192 5.21 -7.20 2.03
N TYR A 193 4.82 -6.87 3.26
CA TYR A 193 3.60 -7.38 3.88
C TYR A 193 2.35 -6.90 3.12
N GLU A 194 2.26 -5.60 2.83
CA GLU A 194 1.22 -4.96 2.03
C GLU A 194 1.08 -5.63 0.67
N THR A 195 2.18 -5.80 -0.07
CA THR A 195 2.17 -6.49 -1.37
C THR A 195 1.65 -7.92 -1.26
N LYS A 196 1.94 -8.64 -0.17
CA LYS A 196 1.41 -10.00 0.04
C LYS A 196 -0.09 -10.00 0.30
N VAL A 197 -0.61 -8.99 1.01
CA VAL A 197 -2.05 -8.84 1.25
C VAL A 197 -2.77 -8.43 -0.03
N GLU A 198 -2.22 -7.45 -0.76
CA GLU A 198 -2.83 -6.88 -1.96
C GLU A 198 -2.89 -7.86 -3.12
N PHE A 199 -1.92 -8.74 -3.27
CA PHE A 199 -1.84 -9.66 -4.41
C PHE A 199 -1.94 -11.13 -4.01
N GLU A 200 -2.25 -11.44 -2.76
CA GLU A 200 -2.23 -12.81 -2.21
C GLU A 200 -0.90 -13.56 -2.47
N GLY A 201 0.20 -12.84 -2.65
CA GLY A 201 1.51 -13.39 -3.03
C GLY A 201 1.69 -13.71 -4.52
N LYS A 202 0.68 -13.45 -5.37
CA LYS A 202 0.65 -13.77 -6.81
C LYS A 202 1.10 -12.63 -7.74
N LYS A 203 1.62 -11.53 -7.20
CA LYS A 203 2.08 -10.35 -7.98
C LYS A 203 2.99 -10.69 -9.15
N ASN A 204 3.96 -11.60 -8.93
CA ASN A 204 4.91 -11.98 -9.98
C ASN A 204 4.24 -12.75 -11.12
N ILE A 205 3.21 -13.54 -10.82
CA ILE A 205 2.44 -14.28 -11.83
C ILE A 205 1.65 -13.26 -12.67
N ILE A 206 0.91 -12.37 -12.01
CA ILE A 206 0.15 -11.29 -12.68
C ILE A 206 1.06 -10.46 -13.59
N ASN A 207 2.20 -10.00 -13.07
CA ASN A 207 3.15 -9.21 -13.84
C ASN A 207 3.77 -9.98 -15.01
N LYS A 208 4.02 -11.29 -14.86
CA LYS A 208 4.56 -12.13 -15.93
C LYS A 208 3.53 -12.35 -17.04
N THR A 209 2.28 -12.60 -16.67
CA THR A 209 1.18 -12.77 -17.63
C THR A 209 0.98 -11.52 -18.47
N ILE A 210 1.06 -10.35 -17.86
CA ILE A 210 0.81 -9.07 -18.54
C ILE A 210 2.05 -8.60 -19.33
N ASN A 211 3.26 -8.73 -18.78
CA ASN A 211 4.47 -8.17 -19.39
C ASN A 211 5.30 -9.15 -20.22
N SER A 212 4.93 -10.44 -20.29
CA SER A 212 5.59 -11.35 -21.23
C SER A 212 5.28 -10.89 -22.65
N LYS A 213 6.29 -10.32 -23.31
CA LYS A 213 6.37 -10.29 -24.76
C LYS A 213 6.38 -11.71 -25.32
#